data_AF-A0A7J9ASN2-F1
#
_entry.id   AF-A0A7J9ASN2-F1
#
_cell.length_a   1.000
_cell.length_b   1.000
_cell.length_c   1.000
_cell.angle_alpha   90.00
_cell.angle_beta   90.00
_cell.angle_gamma   90.00
#
_symmetry.space_group_name_H-M   'P 1'
#
loop_
_entity.id
_entity.type
_entity.pdbx_description
1 polymer ?
#
loop_
_entity_poly.entity_id
_entity_poly.type
_entity_poly.pdbx_seq_one_letter_code
_entity_poly.pdbx_strand_id
1 'polypeptide(L)'
;EAKRQLIAAGFHLLNENDEWDLRPGGRYFFTRNMSCLVAFAVGEKYIVGNGFHVIAAHTDSPCLKLKPKSASSKSNYLMLNVQTYGGGLWHTWFDRDLSVAGRVIVRASDGSFLHKLVKVKRPLLRVPTLAIHLNRTVNTDGFKPNLETQLVPLLATKPEEAFPESKEKSSSSPKAAHHPLLMQVFALVLCSFGAVQAVNFNDIALAMIKDKLSLSLNLFERSSNKKRKGL
;
A
#
# COMPACT_ATOMS: atom_id res chain seq x y z
N GLU A 1 -3.62 8.21 -8.45
CA GLU A 1 -3.03 9.37 -9.13
C GLU A 1 -3.17 9.30 -10.65
N ALA A 2 -2.62 8.31 -11.35
CA ALA A 2 -2.72 8.19 -12.82
C ALA A 2 -4.16 8.33 -13.37
N LYS A 3 -5.15 7.64 -12.80
CA LYS A 3 -6.59 7.81 -13.13
C LYS A 3 -7.03 9.27 -13.09
N ARG A 4 -6.64 10.03 -12.06
CA ARG A 4 -6.99 11.45 -11.89
C ARG A 4 -6.39 12.29 -13.03
N GLN A 5 -5.14 12.04 -13.37
CA GLN A 5 -4.44 12.75 -14.46
C GLN A 5 -5.05 12.43 -15.83
N LEU A 6 -5.42 11.17 -16.08
CA LEU A 6 -6.06 10.76 -17.35
C LEU A 6 -7.44 11.38 -17.54
N ILE A 7 -8.25 11.41 -16.48
CA ILE A 7 -9.55 12.11 -16.49
C ILE A 7 -9.32 13.60 -16.80
N ALA A 8 -8.37 14.25 -16.12
CA ALA A 8 -8.04 15.65 -16.37
C ALA A 8 -7.52 15.90 -17.80
N ALA A 9 -6.87 14.91 -18.42
CA ALA A 9 -6.43 14.94 -19.81
C ALA A 9 -7.53 14.58 -20.83
N GLY A 10 -8.77 14.37 -20.39
CA GLY A 10 -9.91 14.06 -21.25
C GLY A 10 -9.90 12.64 -21.81
N PHE A 11 -9.44 11.66 -21.02
CA PHE A 11 -9.65 10.24 -21.31
C PHE A 11 -10.95 9.74 -20.68
N HIS A 12 -11.65 8.87 -21.39
CA HIS A 12 -12.88 8.23 -20.93
C HIS A 12 -12.56 6.96 -20.14
N LEU A 13 -13.14 6.85 -18.94
CA LEU A 13 -13.03 5.63 -18.13
C LEU A 13 -13.96 4.56 -18.69
N LEU A 14 -13.39 3.42 -19.06
CA LEU A 14 -14.12 2.22 -19.44
C LEU A 14 -14.25 1.28 -18.24
N ASN A 15 -15.37 0.57 -18.20
CA ASN A 15 -15.60 -0.54 -17.29
C ASN A 15 -15.33 -1.85 -18.03
N GLU A 16 -14.50 -2.69 -17.42
CA GLU A 16 -14.02 -3.93 -18.04
C GLU A 16 -15.11 -5.00 -18.25
N ASN A 17 -16.25 -4.84 -17.58
CA ASN A 17 -17.40 -5.75 -17.70
C ASN A 17 -18.41 -5.33 -18.77
N ASP A 18 -18.24 -4.15 -19.37
CA ASP A 18 -19.17 -3.61 -20.36
C ASP A 18 -18.65 -3.84 -21.78
N GLU A 19 -19.55 -3.91 -22.77
CA GLU A 19 -19.15 -3.80 -24.18
C GLU A 19 -18.63 -2.39 -24.48
N TRP A 20 -17.54 -2.29 -25.24
CA TRP A 20 -16.88 -1.01 -25.50
C TRP A 20 -17.18 -0.50 -26.91
N ASP A 21 -17.74 0.71 -26.99
CA ASP A 21 -17.84 1.46 -28.25
C ASP A 21 -16.61 2.39 -28.41
N LEU A 22 -15.59 1.90 -29.10
CA LEU A 22 -14.34 2.63 -29.34
C LEU A 22 -14.38 3.35 -30.68
N ARG A 23 -14.03 4.65 -30.69
CA ARG A 23 -14.06 5.50 -31.88
C ARG A 23 -12.66 5.98 -32.26
N PRO A 24 -12.33 6.11 -33.57
CA PRO A 24 -11.15 6.85 -34.01
C PRO A 24 -11.12 8.26 -33.42
N GLY A 25 -9.95 8.72 -32.99
CA GLY A 25 -9.78 9.97 -32.23
C GLY A 25 -10.09 9.87 -30.73
N GLY A 26 -10.69 8.76 -30.28
CA GLY A 26 -11.07 8.53 -28.89
C GLY A 26 -9.87 8.24 -27.98
N ARG A 27 -9.99 8.60 -26.70
CA ARG A 27 -8.99 8.34 -25.65
C ARG A 27 -9.65 7.65 -24.48
N TYR A 28 -9.12 6.50 -24.09
CA TYR A 28 -9.79 5.61 -23.16
C TYR A 28 -8.80 5.03 -22.16
N PHE A 29 -9.31 4.66 -20.99
CA PHE A 29 -8.54 3.89 -20.03
C PHE A 29 -9.46 3.03 -19.16
N PHE A 30 -8.93 1.92 -18.66
CA PHE A 30 -9.60 1.11 -17.65
C PHE A 30 -8.62 0.73 -16.54
N THR A 31 -9.15 0.22 -15.43
CA THR A 31 -8.35 -0.28 -14.31
C THR A 31 -8.77 -1.69 -13.96
N ARG A 32 -7.80 -2.57 -13.71
CA ARG A 32 -8.03 -3.92 -13.19
C ARG A 32 -7.50 -4.01 -11.76
N ASN A 33 -8.33 -4.52 -10.84
CA ASN A 33 -8.03 -4.62 -9.40
C ASN A 33 -7.61 -3.29 -8.72
N MET A 34 -7.87 -2.12 -9.33
CA MET A 34 -7.36 -0.81 -8.88
C MET A 34 -5.83 -0.69 -8.75
N SER A 35 -5.07 -1.69 -9.18
CA SER A 35 -3.60 -1.73 -9.10
C SER A 35 -2.94 -1.73 -10.48
N CYS A 36 -3.66 -2.15 -11.52
CA CYS A 36 -3.26 -2.07 -12.92
C CYS A 36 -4.11 -1.02 -13.64
N LEU A 37 -3.48 -0.27 -14.55
CA LEU A 37 -4.13 0.73 -15.39
C LEU A 37 -3.64 0.58 -16.82
N VAL A 38 -4.57 0.52 -17.76
CA VAL A 38 -4.28 0.54 -19.20
C VAL A 38 -4.94 1.79 -19.76
N ALA A 39 -4.14 2.65 -20.40
CA ALA A 39 -4.62 3.84 -21.11
C ALA A 39 -4.16 3.77 -22.56
N PHE A 40 -5.05 4.14 -23.48
CA PHE A 40 -4.78 4.10 -24.90
C PHE A 40 -5.56 5.20 -25.63
N ALA A 41 -5.03 5.61 -26.78
CA ALA A 41 -5.67 6.55 -27.69
C ALA A 41 -5.79 5.89 -29.08
N VAL A 42 -6.96 5.96 -29.68
CA VAL A 42 -7.21 5.45 -31.03
C VAL A 42 -6.94 6.59 -32.00
N GLY A 43 -5.96 6.41 -32.90
CA GLY A 43 -5.64 7.44 -33.89
C GLY A 43 -6.82 7.71 -34.83
N GLU A 44 -6.97 8.94 -35.31
CA GLU A 44 -8.06 9.31 -36.23
C GLU A 44 -8.07 8.50 -37.54
N LYS A 45 -6.88 8.06 -37.99
CA LYS A 45 -6.69 7.25 -39.20
C LYS A 45 -6.57 5.74 -38.90
N TYR A 46 -6.90 5.32 -37.69
CA TYR A 46 -6.86 3.91 -37.34
C TYR A 46 -7.91 3.15 -38.13
N ILE A 47 -7.49 2.04 -38.75
CA ILE A 47 -8.37 1.03 -39.32
C ILE A 47 -7.98 -0.33 -38.75
N VAL A 48 -8.94 -1.27 -38.73
CA VAL A 48 -8.70 -2.64 -38.26
C VAL A 48 -7.54 -3.26 -39.07
N GLY A 49 -6.56 -3.81 -38.37
CA GLY A 49 -5.32 -4.34 -38.96
C GLY A 49 -4.10 -3.45 -38.77
N ASN A 50 -4.28 -2.16 -38.43
CA ASN A 50 -3.14 -1.30 -38.05
C ASN A 50 -2.49 -1.79 -36.74
N GLY A 51 -1.18 -1.53 -36.63
CA GLY A 51 -0.39 -1.88 -35.45
C GLY A 51 -0.61 -0.96 -34.24
N PHE A 52 0.07 -1.29 -33.14
CA PHE A 52 0.01 -0.55 -31.87
C PHE A 52 1.41 -0.08 -31.45
N HIS A 53 1.48 1.12 -30.85
CA HIS A 53 2.66 1.57 -30.11
C HIS A 53 2.39 1.39 -28.62
N VAL A 54 3.10 0.44 -28.00
CA VAL A 54 2.84 0.04 -26.62
C VAL A 54 4.04 0.39 -25.75
N ILE A 55 3.75 1.02 -24.61
CA ILE A 55 4.71 1.21 -23.51
C ILE A 55 4.14 0.47 -22.31
N ALA A 56 4.94 -0.43 -21.74
CA ALA A 56 4.59 -1.18 -20.55
C ALA A 56 5.50 -0.78 -19.39
N ALA A 57 4.91 -0.66 -18.20
CA ALA A 57 5.59 -0.44 -16.94
C ALA A 57 4.78 -1.15 -15.84
N HIS A 58 5.39 -1.31 -14.66
CA HIS A 58 4.71 -1.86 -13.49
C HIS A 58 4.57 -0.78 -12.40
N THR A 59 3.52 -0.88 -11.58
CA THR A 59 3.13 0.14 -10.58
C THR A 59 3.51 -0.22 -9.15
N ASP A 60 4.02 -1.43 -8.95
CA ASP A 60 4.41 -1.94 -7.66
C ASP A 60 5.88 -1.65 -7.35
N SER A 61 6.24 -1.74 -6.08
CA SER A 61 7.60 -1.56 -5.60
C SER A 61 7.84 -2.46 -4.40
N PRO A 62 9.08 -2.90 -4.16
CA PRO A 62 9.38 -3.70 -2.98
C PRO A 62 8.94 -2.98 -1.71
N CYS A 63 8.18 -3.67 -0.87
CA CYS A 63 7.64 -3.11 0.36
C CYS A 63 7.39 -4.17 1.43
N LEU A 64 7.07 -3.71 2.65
CA LEU A 64 6.48 -4.57 3.66
C LEU A 64 4.95 -4.56 3.44
N LYS A 65 4.28 -5.69 3.63
CA LYS A 65 2.81 -5.80 3.64
C LYS A 65 2.37 -6.31 5.00
N LEU A 66 1.21 -5.88 5.49
CA LEU A 66 0.64 -6.49 6.70
C LEU A 66 0.30 -7.94 6.41
N LYS A 67 0.65 -8.86 7.32
CA LYS A 67 0.14 -10.23 7.23
C LYS A 67 -1.37 -10.24 7.55
N PRO A 68 -2.13 -11.24 7.06
CA PRO A 68 -3.55 -11.40 7.40
C PRO A 68 -3.83 -11.47 8.90
N LYS A 69 -2.87 -11.93 9.70
CA LYS A 69 -2.86 -11.80 11.17
C LYS A 69 -1.65 -10.96 11.57
N SER A 70 -1.84 -9.65 11.64
CA SER A 70 -0.76 -8.70 11.90
C SER A 70 -0.53 -8.42 13.38
N ALA A 71 -1.49 -8.68 14.27
CA ALA A 71 -1.33 -8.41 15.70
C ALA A 71 -0.24 -9.29 16.33
N SER A 72 0.80 -8.67 16.89
CA SER A 72 1.82 -9.33 17.68
C SER A 72 2.24 -8.49 18.88
N SER A 73 2.77 -9.10 19.93
CA SER A 73 3.25 -8.39 21.11
C SER A 73 4.42 -9.11 21.75
N LYS A 74 5.41 -8.34 22.22
CA LYS A 74 6.59 -8.86 22.92
C LYS A 74 7.15 -7.78 23.84
N SER A 75 7.55 -8.14 25.05
CA SER A 75 8.20 -7.25 26.02
C SER A 75 7.52 -5.88 26.17
N ASN A 76 6.21 -5.88 26.40
CA ASN A 76 5.36 -4.67 26.51
C ASN A 76 5.27 -3.78 25.26
N TYR A 77 5.73 -4.25 24.09
CA TYR A 77 5.49 -3.58 22.81
C TYR A 77 4.36 -4.25 22.03
N LEU A 78 3.51 -3.42 21.43
CA LEU A 78 2.61 -3.79 20.35
C LEU A 78 3.39 -3.73 19.04
N MET A 79 3.42 -4.85 18.33
CA MET A 79 4.17 -5.02 17.08
C MET A 79 3.24 -5.45 15.95
N LEU A 80 3.70 -5.30 14.71
CA LEU A 80 2.96 -5.73 13.52
C LEU A 80 3.72 -6.81 12.75
N ASN A 81 3.10 -7.98 12.58
CA ASN A 81 3.63 -8.99 11.67
C ASN A 81 3.47 -8.51 10.23
N VAL A 82 4.59 -8.51 9.50
CA VAL A 82 4.67 -8.06 8.11
C VAL A 82 5.29 -9.15 7.23
N GLN A 83 5.01 -9.11 5.94
CA GLN A 83 5.65 -9.93 4.94
C GLN A 83 6.39 -9.05 3.93
N THR A 84 7.51 -9.52 3.43
CA THR A 84 8.24 -8.86 2.35
C THR A 84 7.54 -9.06 1.03
N TYR A 85 7.43 -8.00 0.23
CA TYR A 85 6.97 -8.02 -1.14
C TYR A 85 8.13 -7.58 -2.05
N GLY A 86 8.50 -8.40 -3.02
CA GLY A 86 9.64 -8.16 -3.91
C GLY A 86 11.02 -8.35 -3.25
N GLY A 87 12.08 -7.96 -3.96
CA GLY A 87 13.49 -8.06 -3.51
C GLY A 87 14.02 -6.74 -2.92
N GLY A 88 13.42 -6.28 -1.83
CA GLY A 88 13.81 -5.00 -1.20
C GLY A 88 15.19 -5.04 -0.53
N LEU A 89 15.87 -3.89 -0.50
CA LEU A 89 17.05 -3.68 0.34
C LEU A 89 16.61 -3.48 1.81
N TRP A 90 16.26 -4.58 2.48
CA TRP A 90 15.55 -4.56 3.76
C TRP A 90 16.27 -3.87 4.92
N HIS A 91 17.61 -3.88 4.92
CA HIS A 91 18.38 -3.10 5.90
C HIS A 91 18.06 -1.60 5.85
N THR A 92 17.69 -1.05 4.69
CA THR A 92 17.36 0.38 4.54
C THR A 92 16.03 0.79 5.17
N TRP A 93 15.25 -0.18 5.66
CA TRP A 93 13.95 0.01 6.29
C TRP A 93 14.03 0.14 7.82
N PHE A 94 15.16 -0.25 8.40
CA PHE A 94 15.43 -0.03 9.80
C PHE A 94 15.64 1.45 10.08
N ASP A 95 15.23 1.87 11.27
CA ASP A 95 15.41 3.22 11.79
C ASP A 95 14.82 4.35 10.94
N ARG A 96 13.80 4.01 10.15
CA ARG A 96 12.98 4.96 9.41
C ARG A 96 11.69 5.26 10.17
N ASP A 97 11.19 6.47 9.96
CA ASP A 97 9.84 6.85 10.34
C ASP A 97 8.88 6.31 9.29
N LEU A 98 8.06 5.37 9.73
CA LEU A 98 7.27 4.55 8.84
C LEU A 98 5.78 4.81 9.05
N SER A 99 5.01 4.70 7.97
CA SER A 99 3.55 4.85 8.02
C SER A 99 2.85 3.77 7.18
N VAL A 100 1.53 3.73 7.26
CA VAL A 100 0.66 2.79 6.54
C VAL A 100 -0.15 3.54 5.50
N ALA A 101 -0.19 2.99 4.29
CA ALA A 101 -1.18 3.31 3.28
C ALA A 101 -1.75 2.01 2.71
N GLY A 102 -2.69 2.06 1.78
CA GLY A 102 -3.17 0.87 1.07
C GLY A 102 -4.66 0.93 0.81
N ARG A 103 -5.26 -0.24 0.60
CA ARG A 103 -6.67 -0.40 0.32
C ARG A 103 -7.35 -1.21 1.42
N VAL A 104 -8.47 -0.70 1.91
CA VAL A 104 -9.41 -1.43 2.76
C VAL A 104 -10.67 -1.76 1.98
N ILE A 105 -11.29 -2.89 2.31
CA ILE A 105 -12.68 -3.17 1.94
C ILE A 105 -13.54 -2.76 3.14
N VAL A 106 -14.67 -2.11 2.88
CA VAL A 106 -15.64 -1.72 3.91
C VAL A 106 -17.02 -2.15 3.47
N ARG A 107 -17.90 -2.45 4.43
CA ARG A 107 -19.31 -2.74 4.14
C ARG A 107 -20.11 -1.45 4.27
N ALA A 108 -20.87 -1.11 3.24
CA ALA A 108 -21.77 0.04 3.25
C ALA A 108 -23.08 -0.29 4.00
N SER A 109 -23.88 0.74 4.27
CA SER A 109 -25.16 0.61 4.98
C SER A 109 -26.20 -0.22 4.22
N ASP A 110 -26.11 -0.27 2.89
CA ASP A 110 -26.93 -1.10 2.01
C ASP A 110 -26.45 -2.56 1.93
N GLY A 111 -25.39 -2.92 2.68
CA GLY A 111 -24.81 -4.24 2.71
C GLY A 111 -23.77 -4.51 1.61
N SER A 112 -23.58 -3.59 0.66
CA SER A 112 -22.57 -3.72 -0.40
C SER A 112 -21.14 -3.57 0.12
N PHE A 113 -20.16 -4.03 -0.65
CA PHE A 113 -18.73 -3.89 -0.33
C PHE A 113 -18.09 -2.79 -1.18
N LEU A 114 -17.38 -1.88 -0.51
CA LEU A 114 -16.69 -0.76 -1.14
C LEU A 114 -15.18 -0.84 -0.89
N HIS A 115 -14.39 -0.50 -1.91
CA HIS A 115 -12.97 -0.29 -1.76
C HIS A 115 -12.68 1.16 -1.36
N LYS A 116 -11.87 1.36 -0.31
CA LYS A 116 -11.39 2.68 0.10
C LYS A 116 -9.88 2.69 0.21
N LEU A 117 -9.27 3.78 -0.25
CA LEU A 117 -7.85 4.01 -0.04
C LEU A 117 -7.64 4.66 1.32
N VAL A 118 -6.66 4.17 2.07
CA VAL A 118 -6.25 4.71 3.35
C VAL A 118 -4.80 5.16 3.25
N LYS A 119 -4.47 6.30 3.87
CA LYS A 119 -3.09 6.78 4.02
C LYS A 119 -2.98 7.56 5.33
N VAL A 120 -2.25 7.00 6.28
CA VAL A 120 -1.91 7.70 7.52
C VAL A 120 -0.77 8.68 7.20
N LYS A 121 -1.00 9.99 7.36
CA LYS A 121 -0.06 11.04 6.93
C LYS A 121 1.08 11.31 7.93
N ARG A 122 1.04 10.70 9.11
CA ARG A 122 2.06 10.82 10.15
C ARG A 122 2.83 9.50 10.32
N PRO A 123 4.07 9.52 10.81
CA PRO A 123 4.75 8.32 11.27
C PRO A 123 3.90 7.58 12.32
N LEU A 124 3.86 6.26 12.19
CA LEU A 124 3.12 5.35 13.06
C LEU A 124 3.99 4.17 13.51
N LEU A 125 4.99 3.80 12.72
CA LEU A 125 5.76 2.59 12.89
C LEU A 125 7.26 2.88 12.85
N ARG A 126 8.04 1.97 13.42
CA ARG A 126 9.50 1.94 13.29
C ARG A 126 10.03 0.53 13.48
N VAL A 127 11.04 0.15 12.69
CA VAL A 127 11.82 -1.07 12.93
C VAL A 127 13.17 -0.63 13.52
N PRO A 128 13.39 -0.71 14.83
CA PRO A 128 14.64 -0.26 15.43
C PRO A 128 15.79 -1.23 15.15
N THR A 129 17.00 -0.72 14.92
CA THR A 129 18.20 -1.57 14.98
C THR A 129 18.55 -1.94 16.42
N LEU A 130 19.22 -3.09 16.58
CA LEU A 130 19.85 -3.44 17.85
C LEU A 130 21.10 -2.58 18.06
N ALA A 131 21.27 -2.02 19.27
CA ALA A 131 22.44 -1.23 19.61
C ALA A 131 23.74 -2.01 19.35
N ILE A 132 24.74 -1.34 18.75
CA ILE A 132 26.02 -1.97 18.37
C ILE A 132 26.76 -2.63 19.54
N HIS A 133 26.60 -2.11 20.76
CA HIS A 133 27.19 -2.69 21.98
C HIS A 133 26.75 -4.15 22.23
N LEU A 134 25.56 -4.50 21.74
CA LEU A 134 24.95 -5.84 21.82
C LEU A 134 25.17 -6.68 20.57
N ASN A 135 25.73 -6.10 19.50
CA ASN A 135 26.10 -6.80 18.25
C ASN A 135 27.46 -6.30 17.74
N ARG A 136 28.52 -6.76 18.40
CA ARG A 136 29.89 -6.26 18.17
C ARG A 136 30.47 -6.65 16.81
N THR A 137 29.96 -7.69 16.17
CA THR A 137 30.48 -8.18 14.88
C THR A 137 29.73 -7.61 13.67
N VAL A 138 28.72 -6.75 13.86
CA VAL A 138 27.90 -6.23 12.74
C VAL A 138 28.71 -5.50 11.67
N ASN A 139 29.80 -4.83 12.06
CA ASN A 139 30.66 -4.09 11.12
C ASN A 139 31.61 -5.02 10.34
N THR A 140 31.92 -6.21 10.85
CA THR A 140 32.76 -7.21 10.16
C THR A 140 31.92 -8.17 9.34
N ASP A 141 30.81 -8.64 9.89
CA ASP A 141 30.00 -9.72 9.31
C ASP A 141 28.89 -9.17 8.39
N GLY A 142 28.60 -7.88 8.52
CA GLY A 142 27.51 -7.18 7.86
C GLY A 142 26.17 -7.31 8.61
N PHE A 143 25.31 -6.30 8.44
CA PHE A 143 23.96 -6.32 9.02
C PHE A 143 23.04 -7.25 8.21
N LYS A 144 22.80 -8.45 8.75
CA LYS A 144 22.02 -9.53 8.11
C LYS A 144 20.79 -9.88 8.97
N PRO A 145 19.77 -9.02 9.04
CA PRO A 145 18.62 -9.28 9.90
C PRO A 145 17.78 -10.44 9.38
N ASN A 146 17.27 -11.27 10.30
CA ASN A 146 16.24 -12.24 9.97
C ASN A 146 14.91 -11.50 9.67
N LEU A 147 14.40 -11.66 8.45
CA LEU A 147 13.26 -10.88 7.96
C LEU A 147 11.93 -11.24 8.64
N GLU A 148 11.83 -12.39 9.32
CA GLU A 148 10.63 -12.78 10.05
C GLU A 148 10.67 -12.31 11.50
N THR A 149 11.83 -12.44 12.17
CA THR A 149 11.94 -12.23 13.62
C THR A 149 12.53 -10.87 14.00
N GLN A 150 13.25 -10.20 13.09
CA GLN A 150 13.95 -8.94 13.36
C GLN A 150 13.45 -7.77 12.51
N LEU A 151 12.73 -8.00 11.40
CA LEU A 151 12.08 -6.97 10.58
C LEU A 151 10.61 -6.77 10.99
N VAL A 152 10.36 -6.60 12.29
CA VAL A 152 9.00 -6.48 12.85
C VAL A 152 8.78 -5.05 13.34
N PRO A 153 7.91 -4.25 12.68
CA PRO A 153 7.64 -2.88 13.11
C PRO A 153 6.97 -2.80 14.47
N LEU A 154 7.45 -1.87 15.30
CA LEU A 154 6.80 -1.44 16.54
C LEU A 154 5.68 -0.45 16.23
N LEU A 155 4.54 -0.61 16.89
CA LEU A 155 3.37 0.27 16.78
C LEU A 155 3.22 1.19 17.98
N ALA A 156 3.29 0.63 19.19
CA ALA A 156 3.12 1.35 20.44
C ALA A 156 3.66 0.52 21.61
N THR A 157 3.81 1.12 22.78
CA THR A 157 3.92 0.39 24.05
C THR A 157 2.52 -0.01 24.53
N LYS A 158 2.44 -1.11 25.25
CA LYS A 158 1.25 -1.42 26.05
C LYS A 158 1.15 -0.41 27.19
N PRO A 159 -0.06 0.06 27.55
CA PRO A 159 -0.22 0.79 28.79
C PRO A 159 0.23 -0.09 29.95
N GLU A 160 0.94 0.48 30.93
CA GLU A 160 1.14 -0.18 32.21
C GLU A 160 -0.22 -0.31 32.89
N GLU A 161 -0.69 -1.55 33.08
CA GLU A 161 -1.78 -1.81 34.00
C GLU A 161 -1.24 -1.51 35.40
N ALA A 162 -1.62 -0.37 35.96
CA ALA A 162 -1.42 -0.10 37.37
C ALA A 162 -2.29 -1.10 38.16
N PHE A 163 -1.63 -1.94 38.96
CA PHE A 163 -2.15 -2.94 39.90
C PHE A 163 -2.45 -4.35 39.35
N PRO A 164 -2.09 -5.42 40.11
CA PRO A 164 -2.36 -6.79 39.71
C PRO A 164 -3.82 -7.13 39.98
N GLU A 165 -4.66 -7.10 38.96
CA GLU A 165 -5.93 -7.81 39.03
C GLU A 165 -5.66 -9.32 39.03
N SER A 166 -6.37 -10.00 39.93
CA SER A 166 -6.33 -11.43 40.16
C SER A 166 -6.37 -12.23 38.86
N LYS A 167 -5.56 -13.31 38.81
CA LYS A 167 -5.61 -14.33 37.75
C LYS A 167 -6.98 -15.00 37.70
N GLU A 168 -7.97 -14.35 37.10
CA GLU A 168 -9.12 -15.04 36.57
C GLU A 168 -8.76 -15.52 35.16
N LYS A 169 -8.83 -16.83 34.97
CA LYS A 169 -8.74 -17.48 33.66
C LYS A 169 -9.93 -17.00 32.82
N SER A 170 -9.79 -15.85 32.17
CA SER A 170 -10.78 -15.38 31.20
C SER A 170 -10.74 -16.31 29.99
N SER A 171 -11.87 -16.97 29.76
CA SER A 171 -12.24 -17.71 28.55
C SER A 171 -11.59 -17.16 27.28
N SER A 172 -11.03 -18.06 26.47
CA SER A 172 -10.36 -17.77 25.20
C SER A 172 -11.25 -17.01 24.22
N SER A 173 -11.25 -15.68 24.29
CA SER A 173 -11.67 -14.86 23.18
C SER A 173 -10.67 -15.07 22.03
N PRO A 174 -11.13 -15.20 20.77
CA PRO A 174 -10.21 -15.34 19.66
C PRO A 174 -9.31 -14.11 19.60
N LYS A 175 -7.98 -14.31 19.63
CA LYS A 175 -7.01 -13.23 19.46
C LYS A 175 -7.34 -12.47 18.18
N ALA A 176 -7.61 -11.18 18.30
CA ALA A 176 -7.91 -10.32 17.16
C ALA A 176 -6.81 -10.41 16.10
N ALA A 177 -7.19 -10.48 14.83
CA ALA A 177 -6.23 -10.57 13.72
C ALA A 177 -5.32 -9.33 13.63
N HIS A 178 -5.83 -8.17 14.06
CA HIS A 178 -5.14 -6.87 14.04
C HIS A 178 -5.32 -6.15 15.39
N HIS A 179 -4.35 -5.32 15.77
CA HIS A 179 -4.44 -4.53 17.00
C HIS A 179 -5.62 -3.53 16.92
N PRO A 180 -6.47 -3.40 17.96
CA PRO A 180 -7.57 -2.43 17.98
C PRO A 180 -7.10 -1.00 17.73
N LEU A 181 -5.93 -0.62 18.25
CA LEU A 181 -5.32 0.70 18.01
C LEU A 181 -5.09 0.98 16.52
N LEU A 182 -4.61 -0.01 15.77
CA LEU A 182 -4.40 0.14 14.32
C LEU A 182 -5.74 0.32 13.59
N MET A 183 -6.77 -0.43 14.00
CA MET A 183 -8.12 -0.32 13.45
C MET A 183 -8.76 1.04 13.73
N GLN A 184 -8.57 1.58 14.94
CA GLN A 184 -9.01 2.93 15.30
C GLN A 184 -8.32 4.00 14.44
N VAL A 185 -7.01 3.88 14.20
CA VAL A 185 -6.28 4.79 13.31
C VAL A 185 -6.86 4.76 11.90
N PHE A 186 -7.17 3.58 11.35
CA PHE A 186 -7.82 3.50 10.04
C PHE A 186 -9.23 4.08 10.05
N ALA A 187 -10.03 3.78 11.07
CA ALA A 187 -11.38 4.35 11.20
C ALA A 187 -11.33 5.89 11.24
N LEU A 188 -10.37 6.48 11.97
CA LEU A 188 -10.16 7.92 12.03
C LEU A 188 -9.80 8.53 10.66
N VAL A 189 -8.97 7.85 9.87
CA VAL A 189 -8.66 8.31 8.50
C VAL A 189 -9.87 8.15 7.57
N LEU A 190 -10.73 7.17 7.84
CA LEU A 190 -11.89 6.83 7.03
C LEU A 190 -13.19 7.51 7.51
N CYS A 191 -13.14 8.40 8.50
CA CYS A 191 -14.22 9.04 9.29
C CYS A 191 -15.43 9.67 8.56
N SER A 192 -15.61 9.37 7.27
CA SER A 192 -16.78 9.70 6.46
C SER A 192 -17.57 8.46 5.99
N PHE A 193 -17.21 7.24 6.41
CA PHE A 193 -17.90 6.01 5.99
C PHE A 193 -18.29 5.15 7.21
N GLY A 194 -19.53 4.65 7.18
CA GLY A 194 -20.12 3.83 8.23
C GLY A 194 -19.31 2.59 8.61
N ALA A 195 -19.72 1.95 9.71
CA ALA A 195 -19.02 0.88 10.41
C ALA A 195 -18.13 0.00 9.53
N VAL A 196 -16.80 0.09 9.74
CA VAL A 196 -15.81 -0.78 9.11
C VAL A 196 -15.99 -2.20 9.66
N GLN A 197 -16.84 -3.01 9.03
CA GLN A 197 -17.16 -4.37 9.52
C GLN A 197 -16.13 -5.42 9.15
N ALA A 198 -15.38 -5.23 8.06
CA ALA A 198 -14.39 -6.21 7.60
C ALA A 198 -13.29 -5.53 6.78
N VAL A 199 -12.15 -5.23 7.39
CA VAL A 199 -10.95 -4.87 6.62
C VAL A 199 -10.37 -6.18 6.09
N ASN A 200 -10.63 -6.48 4.83
CA ASN A 200 -9.90 -7.54 4.14
C ASN A 200 -8.57 -6.94 3.64
N PHE A 201 -7.47 -7.41 4.22
CA PHE A 201 -6.11 -6.88 4.06
C PHE A 201 -5.36 -7.41 2.84
N ASN A 202 -6.04 -8.00 1.85
CA ASN A 202 -5.36 -8.57 0.68
C ASN A 202 -4.48 -7.55 -0.06
N ASP A 203 -4.74 -6.24 0.06
CA ASP A 203 -3.95 -5.18 -0.57
C ASP A 203 -3.67 -3.95 0.33
N ILE A 204 -3.51 -4.15 1.63
CA ILE A 204 -2.74 -3.16 2.41
C ILE A 204 -1.26 -3.42 2.13
N ALA A 205 -0.79 -2.85 1.02
CA ALA A 205 0.62 -2.54 0.92
C ALA A 205 0.92 -1.58 2.06
N LEU A 206 1.69 -2.00 3.05
CA LEU A 206 2.44 -1.10 3.90
C LEU A 206 3.43 -0.39 2.95
N ALA A 207 2.91 0.55 2.16
CA ALA A 207 3.70 1.52 1.44
C ALA A 207 4.20 2.43 2.55
N MET A 208 5.24 1.93 3.17
CA MET A 208 6.16 2.60 4.03
C MET A 208 6.85 3.58 3.09
N ILE A 209 6.23 4.75 2.97
CA ILE A 209 6.59 5.75 1.97
C ILE A 209 8.02 6.19 2.29
N LYS A 210 8.96 5.64 1.52
CA LYS A 210 10.35 6.09 1.45
C LYS A 210 10.35 7.32 0.57
N ASP A 211 9.94 8.44 1.16
CA ASP A 211 9.81 9.76 0.52
C ASP A 211 8.78 9.85 -0.63
N LYS A 212 8.36 11.08 -0.94
CA LYS A 212 7.22 11.44 -1.81
C LYS A 212 7.28 10.92 -3.26
N LEU A 213 8.35 10.24 -3.68
CA LEU A 213 8.68 10.03 -5.11
C LEU A 213 8.29 8.67 -5.71
N SER A 214 7.98 7.63 -4.93
CA SER A 214 7.92 6.26 -5.51
C SER A 214 6.68 5.93 -6.36
N LEU A 215 5.78 6.88 -6.61
CA LEU A 215 4.57 6.66 -7.44
C LEU A 215 4.43 7.65 -8.61
N SER A 216 5.37 8.58 -8.76
CA SER A 216 5.41 9.51 -9.89
C SER A 216 6.72 9.31 -10.63
N LEU A 217 6.69 8.63 -11.75
CA LEU A 217 7.43 8.93 -12.97
C LEU A 217 7.39 7.67 -13.84
N ASN A 218 6.68 7.75 -14.97
CA ASN A 218 7.09 7.15 -16.26
C ASN A 218 6.06 7.35 -17.37
N LEU A 219 4.82 7.79 -17.08
CA LEU A 219 3.81 7.93 -18.14
C LEU A 219 3.86 9.25 -18.93
N PHE A 220 4.48 10.33 -18.44
CA PHE A 220 4.28 11.66 -19.04
C PHE A 220 5.54 12.41 -19.54
N GLU A 221 6.76 12.04 -19.14
CA GLU A 221 7.94 12.85 -19.50
C GLU A 221 8.47 12.63 -20.94
N ARG A 222 8.08 11.57 -21.65
CA ARG A 222 8.57 11.34 -23.03
C ARG A 222 7.74 11.96 -24.15
N SER A 223 6.54 12.48 -23.87
CA SER A 223 5.70 13.09 -24.93
C SER A 223 5.96 14.58 -25.14
N SER A 224 6.54 15.30 -24.17
CA SER A 224 6.74 16.76 -24.28
C SER A 224 8.03 17.17 -25.01
N ASN A 225 8.92 16.24 -25.35
CA ASN A 225 10.20 16.54 -26.03
C ASN A 225 10.22 16.27 -27.55
N LYS A 226 9.07 15.97 -28.16
CA LYS A 226 8.92 15.82 -29.63
C LYS A 226 8.00 16.88 -30.24
N LYS A 227 8.27 18.17 -29.99
CA LYS A 227 7.86 19.27 -30.87
C LYS A 227 8.94 20.35 -30.87
N ARG A 228 9.90 20.24 -31.79
CA ARG A 228 10.58 21.32 -32.54
C ARG A 228 11.82 20.76 -33.23
N LYS A 229 11.66 20.54 -34.54
CA LYS A 229 12.62 20.35 -35.66
C LYS A 229 11.80 19.54 -36.67
N GLY A 230 11.13 20.12 -37.66
CA GLY A 230 11.56 21.24 -38.50
C GLY A 230 12.42 20.69 -39.63
N LEU A 231 11.79 19.91 -40.52
CA LEU A 231 12.07 19.64 -41.94
C LEU A 231 11.09 18.57 -42.43
#